data_AF-A0A3A4X8T3-F1
#
_entry.id   AF-A0A3A4X8T3-F1
#
_cell.length_a   1.000
_cell.length_b   1.000
_cell.length_c   1.000
_cell.angle_alpha   90.00
_cell.angle_beta   90.00
_cell.angle_gamma   90.00
#
_symmetry.space_group_name_H-M   'P 1'
#
loop_
_entity.id
_entity.type
_entity.pdbx_description
1 polymer ?
#
loop_
_entity_poly.entity_id
_entity_poly.type
_entity_poly.pdbx_seq_one_letter_code
_entity_poly.pdbx_strand_id
1 'polypeptide(L)'
;MGFRENLLQKVHIDRLADQVLRSLRPADPPQRIDRAAMQDLLDLGDYEHRHERDLDLYFRITDGGGKQLIVVLDNELKLYHTTVEDVVLRKSPTVKEMVSIRNAIKILNDKDVVVSSKSDTLRRLQTELIDALDLSYTPADIEAFEADGRQALQNGYADGVTEVLTLLAEVLGYAKAPKAFQIPHHHVWGAMVKNEGIEIQMGPIVLFSLVHLTLRMVKQPISTLDKAALTRFQQVIRGEAQADLEGPAVFTALKEQVLAQKPRIINPKAE
;
A
#
# COMPACT_ATOMS: atom_id res chain seq x y z
N MET A 1 16.25 5.70 10.81
CA MET A 1 14.82 5.67 11.16
C MET A 1 14.60 4.46 12.05
N GLY A 2 13.81 4.58 13.12
CA GLY A 2 13.46 3.44 13.95
C GLY A 2 12.37 2.59 13.29
N PHE A 3 12.02 1.47 13.92
CA PHE A 3 11.02 0.54 13.39
C PHE A 3 9.67 1.22 13.14
N ARG A 4 9.21 2.06 14.07
CA ARG A 4 7.94 2.80 13.92
C ARG A 4 7.94 3.69 12.68
N GLU A 5 9.00 4.48 12.48
CA GLU A 5 9.08 5.38 11.33
C GLU A 5 9.17 4.60 10.01
N ASN A 6 9.95 3.52 9.98
CA ASN A 6 10.03 2.66 8.79
C ASN A 6 8.69 1.99 8.49
N LEU A 7 7.96 1.53 9.49
CA LEU A 7 6.65 0.91 9.31
C LEU A 7 5.59 1.93 8.85
N LEU A 8 5.61 3.15 9.38
CA LEU A 8 4.77 4.25 8.89
C LEU A 8 5.09 4.57 7.42
N GLN A 9 6.37 4.59 7.07
CA GLN A 9 6.82 4.82 5.70
C GLN A 9 6.34 3.72 4.76
N LYS A 10 6.42 2.45 5.18
CA LYS A 10 5.86 1.32 4.43
C LYS A 10 4.36 1.49 4.17
N VAL A 11 3.58 1.77 5.23
CA VAL A 11 2.13 1.98 5.12
C VAL A 11 1.81 3.15 4.17
N HIS A 12 2.62 4.20 4.19
CA HIS A 12 2.48 5.34 3.30
C HIS A 12 2.75 4.97 1.83
N ILE A 13 3.83 4.23 1.56
CA ILE A 13 4.16 3.71 0.23
C ILE A 13 3.03 2.83 -0.30
N ASP A 14 2.54 1.88 0.51
CA ASP A 14 1.45 0.98 0.12
C ASP A 14 0.16 1.76 -0.21
N ARG A 15 -0.17 2.79 0.58
CA ARG A 15 -1.34 3.64 0.36
C ARG A 15 -1.24 4.38 -0.98
N LEU A 16 -0.09 4.98 -1.28
CA LEU A 16 0.13 5.68 -2.55
C LEU A 16 0.07 4.70 -3.72
N ALA A 17 0.71 3.54 -3.59
CA ALA A 17 0.68 2.50 -4.63
C ALA A 17 -0.75 2.03 -4.90
N ASP A 18 -1.56 1.77 -3.87
CA ASP A 18 -2.97 1.41 -4.03
C ASP A 18 -3.81 2.53 -4.66
N GLN A 19 -3.48 3.80 -4.39
CA GLN A 19 -4.15 4.96 -5.00
C GLN A 19 -3.84 5.03 -6.50
N VAL A 20 -2.57 4.93 -6.89
CA VAL A 20 -2.14 4.88 -8.30
C VAL A 20 -2.74 3.66 -8.99
N LEU A 21 -2.67 2.47 -8.39
CA LEU A 21 -3.19 1.24 -8.96
C LEU A 21 -4.70 1.31 -9.24
N ARG A 22 -5.47 1.97 -8.36
CA ARG A 22 -6.90 2.19 -8.58
C ARG A 22 -7.17 3.09 -9.79
N SER A 23 -6.35 4.12 -10.00
CA SER A 23 -6.47 5.02 -11.15
C SER A 23 -6.04 4.39 -12.49
N LEU A 24 -5.23 3.33 -12.45
CA LEU A 24 -4.78 2.58 -13.63
C LEU A 24 -5.81 1.54 -14.14
N ARG A 25 -6.87 1.26 -13.37
CA ARG A 25 -7.86 0.25 -13.75
C ARG A 25 -8.63 0.70 -14.98
N PRO A 26 -8.97 -0.22 -15.91
CA PRO A 26 -9.86 0.10 -17.02
C PRO A 26 -11.16 0.72 -16.50
N ALA A 27 -11.47 1.91 -16.98
CA ALA A 27 -12.70 2.65 -16.70
C ALA A 27 -13.27 3.15 -18.02
N ASP A 28 -14.58 3.32 -18.08
CA ASP A 28 -15.29 3.97 -19.18
C ASP A 28 -16.00 5.22 -18.66
N PRO A 29 -15.55 6.44 -19.01
CA PRO A 29 -14.43 6.75 -19.91
C PRO A 29 -13.04 6.48 -19.28
N PRO A 30 -11.96 6.40 -20.10
CA PRO A 30 -10.59 6.17 -19.61
C PRO A 30 -10.20 7.20 -18.56
N GLN A 31 -9.91 6.73 -17.35
CA GLN A 31 -9.45 7.59 -16.26
C GLN A 31 -7.98 7.94 -16.44
N ARG A 32 -7.62 9.18 -16.13
CA ARG A 32 -6.21 9.58 -16.03
C ARG A 32 -5.60 8.97 -14.78
N ILE A 33 -4.34 8.60 -14.87
CA ILE A 33 -3.57 8.19 -13.71
C ILE A 33 -3.55 9.30 -12.65
N ASP A 34 -3.56 8.90 -11.38
CA ASP A 34 -3.31 9.79 -10.25
C ASP A 34 -1.84 10.25 -10.28
N ARG A 35 -1.60 11.35 -10.98
CA ARG A 35 -0.26 11.91 -11.16
C ARG A 35 0.35 12.33 -9.84
N ALA A 36 -0.41 12.98 -8.96
CA ALA A 36 0.12 13.46 -7.68
C ALA A 36 0.62 12.29 -6.82
N ALA A 37 -0.20 11.23 -6.68
CA ALA A 37 0.22 10.06 -5.91
C ALA A 37 1.43 9.32 -6.52
N MET A 38 1.55 9.31 -7.85
CA MET A 38 2.71 8.70 -8.52
C MET A 38 3.97 9.56 -8.38
N GLN A 39 3.84 10.90 -8.40
CA GLN A 39 4.95 11.82 -8.14
C GLN A 39 5.46 11.64 -6.71
N ASP A 40 4.56 11.62 -5.72
CA ASP A 40 4.92 11.36 -4.33
C ASP A 40 5.70 10.04 -4.20
N LEU A 41 5.30 8.95 -4.88
CA LEU A 41 6.05 7.68 -4.87
C LEU A 41 7.45 7.79 -5.49
N LEU A 42 7.59 8.53 -6.59
CA LEU A 42 8.87 8.68 -7.28
C LEU A 42 9.83 9.56 -6.47
N ASP A 43 9.30 10.59 -5.79
CA ASP A 43 10.06 11.49 -4.93
C ASP A 43 10.54 10.80 -3.63
N LEU A 44 9.88 9.71 -3.21
CA LEU A 44 10.37 8.85 -2.13
C LEU A 44 11.56 7.98 -2.55
N GLY A 45 11.77 7.79 -3.85
CA GLY A 45 12.90 7.06 -4.40
C GLY A 45 14.02 7.98 -4.88
N ASP A 46 15.15 7.39 -5.27
CA ASP A 46 16.29 8.13 -5.82
C ASP A 46 16.11 8.44 -7.32
N TYR A 47 14.96 9.00 -7.69
CA TYR A 47 14.67 9.41 -9.06
C TYR A 47 14.85 10.92 -9.23
N GLU A 48 15.58 11.32 -10.27
CA GLU A 48 15.66 12.71 -10.67
C GLU A 48 14.54 13.04 -11.65
N HIS A 49 13.78 14.11 -11.36
CA HIS A 49 12.77 14.63 -12.27
C HIS A 49 13.39 15.52 -13.34
N ARG A 50 12.94 15.36 -14.59
CA ARG A 50 13.24 16.26 -15.70
C ARG A 50 12.04 16.37 -16.63
N HIS A 51 11.70 17.61 -16.97
CA HIS A 51 10.70 17.91 -17.98
C HIS A 51 11.37 18.05 -19.35
N GLU A 52 10.92 17.27 -20.33
CA GLU A 52 11.46 17.26 -21.68
C GLU A 52 10.33 17.29 -22.72
N ARG A 53 10.28 18.34 -23.54
CA ARG A 53 9.18 18.60 -24.48
C ARG A 53 7.82 18.68 -23.76
N ASP A 54 6.98 17.66 -23.91
CA ASP A 54 5.67 17.51 -23.26
C ASP A 54 5.65 16.31 -22.28
N LEU A 55 6.82 15.78 -21.92
CA LEU A 55 6.99 14.60 -21.07
C LEU A 55 7.58 14.98 -19.70
N ASP A 56 7.01 14.39 -18.66
CA ASP A 56 7.57 14.38 -17.31
C ASP A 56 8.32 13.04 -17.12
N LEU A 57 9.64 13.13 -17.00
CA LEU A 57 10.54 11.97 -16.92
C LEU A 57 11.16 11.89 -15.54
N TYR A 58 11.22 10.68 -15.00
CA TYR A 58 11.89 10.37 -13.74
C TYR A 58 12.97 9.34 -14.03
N PHE A 59 14.22 9.66 -13.77
CA PHE A 59 15.32 8.77 -14.14
C PHE A 59 16.29 8.55 -13.00
N ARG A 60 16.89 7.36 -13.02
CA ARG A 60 17.97 6.96 -12.12
C ARG A 60 19.13 6.43 -12.94
N ILE A 61 20.34 6.85 -12.58
CA ILE A 61 21.58 6.39 -13.20
C ILE A 61 21.78 4.91 -12.85
N THR A 62 22.10 4.08 -13.85
CA THR A 62 22.53 2.70 -13.63
C THR A 62 24.04 2.58 -13.86
N ASP A 63 24.68 1.60 -13.23
CA ASP A 63 26.15 1.41 -13.22
C ASP A 63 26.74 0.97 -14.58
N GLY A 64 26.07 1.23 -15.72
CA GLY A 64 26.45 0.71 -17.03
C GLY A 64 26.27 1.70 -18.17
N GLY A 65 27.37 2.38 -18.55
CA GLY A 65 27.58 2.85 -19.92
C GLY A 65 26.62 3.91 -20.47
N GLY A 66 26.08 4.78 -19.61
CA GLY A 66 25.27 5.94 -20.01
C GLY A 66 23.79 5.64 -20.30
N LYS A 67 23.32 4.41 -20.10
CA LYS A 67 21.89 4.10 -20.05
C LYS A 67 21.32 4.42 -18.67
N GLN A 68 20.03 4.73 -18.61
CA GLN A 68 19.32 5.09 -17.39
C GLN A 68 18.02 4.30 -17.31
N LEU A 69 17.53 4.09 -16.09
CA LEU A 69 16.16 3.65 -15.87
C LEU A 69 15.27 4.89 -15.90
N ILE A 70 14.35 4.99 -16.86
CA ILE A 70 13.53 6.17 -17.10
C ILE A 70 12.05 5.79 -16.99
N VAL A 71 11.35 6.34 -16.02
CA VAL A 71 9.89 6.26 -15.89
C VAL A 71 9.27 7.48 -16.57
N VAL A 72 8.31 7.25 -17.46
CA VAL A 72 7.51 8.32 -18.05
C VAL A 72 6.22 8.48 -17.24
N LEU A 73 5.95 9.68 -16.73
CA LEU A 73 4.73 9.98 -15.95
C LEU A 73 3.53 10.22 -16.89
N ASP A 74 3.05 9.14 -17.50
CA ASP A 74 1.85 9.10 -18.31
C ASP A 74 0.91 7.95 -17.91
N ASN A 75 -0.17 7.74 -18.66
CA ASN A 75 -1.14 6.68 -18.37
C ASN A 75 -0.61 5.26 -18.66
N GLU A 76 0.52 5.14 -19.37
CA GLU A 76 1.15 3.84 -19.64
C GLU A 76 2.17 3.48 -18.56
N LEU A 77 2.69 4.47 -17.81
CA LEU A 77 3.77 4.32 -16.82
C LEU A 77 4.87 3.38 -17.32
N LYS A 78 5.40 3.65 -18.50
CA LYS A 78 6.48 2.82 -19.05
C LYS A 78 7.79 3.12 -18.33
N LEU A 79 8.46 2.05 -17.92
CA LEU A 79 9.85 2.08 -17.50
C LEU A 79 10.74 1.67 -18.67
N TYR A 80 11.65 2.55 -19.07
CA TYR A 80 12.63 2.34 -20.12
C TYR A 80 14.02 2.09 -19.55
N HIS A 81 14.85 1.34 -20.27
CA HIS A 81 16.30 1.23 -20.03
C HIS A 81 17.07 1.70 -21.25
N THR A 82 17.21 3.02 -21.39
CA THR A 82 17.80 3.69 -22.56
C THR A 82 18.23 5.12 -22.16
N THR A 83 18.44 6.02 -23.12
CA THR A 83 18.74 7.44 -22.85
C THR A 83 17.49 8.30 -22.93
N VAL A 84 17.52 9.49 -22.31
CA VAL A 84 16.42 10.45 -22.36
C VAL A 84 16.06 10.82 -23.81
N GLU A 85 17.06 11.01 -24.68
CA GLU A 85 16.83 11.35 -26.08
C GLU A 85 16.09 10.24 -26.84
N ASP A 86 16.38 8.97 -26.55
CA ASP A 86 15.69 7.83 -27.19
C ASP A 86 14.25 7.70 -26.68
N VAL A 87 13.98 8.01 -25.40
CA VAL A 87 12.60 8.07 -24.86
C VAL A 87 11.82 9.20 -25.50
N VAL A 88 12.39 10.40 -25.54
CA VAL A 88 11.76 11.60 -26.11
C VAL A 88 11.48 11.42 -27.60
N LEU A 89 12.41 10.82 -28.35
CA LEU A 89 12.19 10.45 -29.75
C LEU A 89 10.98 9.52 -29.93
N ARG A 90 10.79 8.55 -29.03
CA ARG A 90 9.71 7.56 -29.15
C ARG A 90 8.35 8.08 -28.72
N LYS A 91 8.29 8.93 -27.69
CA LYS A 91 7.04 9.38 -27.06
C LYS A 91 6.57 10.76 -27.52
N SER A 92 7.50 11.62 -27.93
CA SER A 92 7.21 12.98 -28.41
C SER A 92 8.09 13.37 -29.59
N PRO A 93 8.05 12.64 -30.74
CA PRO A 93 8.86 12.95 -31.89
C PRO A 93 8.43 14.27 -32.56
N THR A 94 9.41 15.04 -33.02
CA THR A 94 9.17 16.16 -33.95
C THR A 94 8.86 15.64 -35.36
N VAL A 95 8.21 16.47 -36.19
CA VAL A 95 7.88 16.11 -37.58
C VAL A 95 9.13 15.68 -38.37
N LYS A 96 10.27 16.36 -38.17
CA LYS A 96 11.54 16.01 -38.84
C LYS A 96 12.05 14.64 -38.40
N GLU A 97 11.90 14.29 -37.12
CA GLU A 97 12.30 12.99 -36.60
C GLU A 97 11.40 11.87 -37.14
N MET A 98 10.09 12.11 -37.32
CA MET A 98 9.13 11.13 -37.84
C MET A 98 9.37 10.72 -39.30
N VAL A 99 9.88 11.63 -40.14
CA VAL A 99 10.08 11.38 -41.59
C VAL A 99 11.24 10.42 -41.86
N SER A 100 12.16 10.26 -40.91
CA SER A 100 13.24 9.27 -41.04
C SER A 100 12.70 7.85 -40.85
N ILE A 101 12.78 7.01 -41.88
CA ILE A 101 12.31 5.60 -41.83
C ILE A 101 12.87 4.85 -40.63
N ARG A 102 14.16 5.05 -40.31
CA ARG A 102 14.82 4.43 -39.15
C ARG A 102 14.17 4.85 -37.83
N ASN A 103 13.84 6.13 -37.69
CA ASN A 103 13.21 6.66 -36.48
C ASN A 103 11.75 6.23 -36.40
N ALA A 104 11.02 6.21 -37.53
CA ALA A 104 9.65 5.70 -37.58
C ALA A 104 9.56 4.25 -37.06
N ILE A 105 10.51 3.39 -37.44
CA ILE A 105 10.59 2.02 -36.90
C ILE A 105 10.79 2.02 -35.38
N LYS A 106 11.66 2.87 -34.83
CA LYS A 106 11.88 2.99 -33.38
C LYS A 106 10.66 3.52 -32.63
N ILE A 107 9.96 4.51 -33.19
CA ILE A 107 8.75 5.11 -32.60
C ILE A 107 7.64 4.06 -32.52
N LEU A 108 7.50 3.22 -33.56
CA LEU A 108 6.47 2.20 -33.64
C LEU A 108 6.78 0.94 -32.81
N ASN A 109 8.03 0.69 -32.46
CA ASN A 109 8.45 -0.49 -31.70
C ASN A 109 9.44 -0.13 -30.59
N ASP A 110 8.97 -0.19 -29.35
CA ASP A 110 9.74 0.12 -28.14
C ASP A 110 10.09 -1.11 -27.30
N LYS A 111 9.84 -2.33 -27.80
CA LYS A 111 10.09 -3.59 -27.07
C LYS A 111 11.57 -3.82 -26.74
N ASP A 112 12.47 -3.18 -27.47
CA ASP A 112 13.92 -3.25 -27.26
C ASP A 112 14.39 -2.44 -26.05
N VAL A 113 13.58 -1.47 -25.59
CA VAL A 113 13.95 -0.52 -24.54
C VAL A 113 12.99 -0.50 -23.36
N VAL A 114 11.73 -0.93 -23.53
CA VAL A 114 10.74 -1.01 -22.44
C VAL A 114 11.05 -2.21 -21.55
N VAL A 115 11.17 -1.95 -20.26
CA VAL A 115 11.41 -2.95 -19.20
C VAL A 115 10.11 -3.41 -18.57
N SER A 116 9.18 -2.48 -18.29
CA SER A 116 7.88 -2.78 -17.70
C SER A 116 6.90 -1.64 -18.00
N SER A 117 5.61 -1.85 -17.72
CA SER A 117 4.58 -0.83 -17.88
C SER A 117 3.48 -0.95 -16.84
N LYS A 118 2.70 0.13 -16.65
CA LYS A 118 1.48 0.15 -15.83
C LYS A 118 1.71 -0.41 -14.42
N SER A 119 0.89 -1.39 -14.02
CA SER A 119 0.96 -2.01 -12.71
C SER A 119 2.29 -2.70 -12.41
N ASP A 120 3.01 -3.15 -13.44
CA ASP A 120 4.28 -3.85 -13.24
C ASP A 120 5.38 -2.86 -12.86
N THR A 121 5.39 -1.67 -13.49
CA THR A 121 6.29 -0.57 -13.11
C THR A 121 5.98 -0.07 -11.71
N LEU A 122 4.70 0.10 -11.38
CA LEU A 122 4.27 0.50 -10.04
C LEU A 122 4.68 -0.50 -8.96
N ARG A 123 4.42 -1.80 -9.17
CA ARG A 123 4.81 -2.86 -8.23
C ARG A 123 6.32 -2.92 -8.04
N ARG A 124 7.08 -2.77 -9.12
CA ARG A 124 8.54 -2.73 -9.04
C ARG A 124 9.02 -1.57 -8.16
N LEU A 125 8.48 -0.36 -8.37
CA LEU A 125 8.83 0.81 -7.57
C LEU A 125 8.43 0.60 -6.10
N GLN A 126 7.22 0.12 -5.83
CA GLN A 126 6.74 -0.18 -4.48
C GLN A 126 7.66 -1.18 -3.77
N THR A 127 8.00 -2.29 -4.42
CA THR A 127 8.91 -3.30 -3.85
C THR A 127 10.28 -2.70 -3.55
N GLU A 128 10.85 -1.95 -4.49
CA GLU A 128 12.16 -1.32 -4.31
C GLU A 128 12.20 -0.37 -3.10
N LEU A 129 11.16 0.47 -2.94
CA LEU A 129 11.06 1.40 -1.82
C LEU A 129 10.88 0.66 -0.48
N ILE A 130 10.10 -0.41 -0.45
CA ILE A 130 9.88 -1.20 0.78
C ILE A 130 11.12 -2.01 1.14
N ASP A 131 11.83 -2.56 0.17
CA ASP A 131 13.07 -3.33 0.37
C ASP A 131 14.19 -2.48 0.97
N ALA A 132 14.16 -1.16 0.76
CA ALA A 132 15.09 -0.21 1.35
C ALA A 132 14.81 0.09 2.84
N LEU A 133 13.63 -0.28 3.36
CA LEU A 133 13.25 -0.02 4.76
C LEU A 133 13.73 -1.12 5.70
N ASP A 134 14.25 -0.73 6.87
CA ASP A 134 14.50 -1.68 7.95
C ASP A 134 13.22 -1.92 8.75
N LEU A 135 12.55 -3.02 8.43
CA LEU A 135 11.31 -3.44 9.07
C LEU A 135 11.53 -4.50 10.16
N SER A 136 12.78 -4.70 10.58
CA SER A 136 13.08 -5.56 11.73
C SER A 136 12.58 -4.91 13.02
N TYR A 137 12.09 -5.73 13.95
CA TYR A 137 11.56 -5.27 15.23
C TYR A 137 11.96 -6.20 16.36
N THR A 138 12.00 -5.64 17.56
CA THR A 138 12.21 -6.35 18.82
C THR A 138 10.89 -6.46 19.60
N PRO A 139 10.80 -7.34 20.60
CA PRO A 139 9.63 -7.37 21.49
C PRO A 139 9.34 -6.02 22.17
N ALA A 140 10.39 -5.26 22.51
CA ALA A 140 10.25 -3.94 23.14
C ALA A 140 9.55 -2.92 22.23
N ASP A 141 9.77 -3.00 20.92
CA ASP A 141 9.08 -2.13 19.95
C ASP A 141 7.56 -2.40 19.94
N ILE A 142 7.15 -3.67 20.04
CA ILE A 142 5.73 -4.05 20.07
C ILE A 142 5.09 -3.71 21.42
N GLU A 143 5.84 -3.85 22.52
CA GLU A 143 5.40 -3.39 23.85
C GLU A 143 5.18 -1.87 23.86
N ALA A 144 6.04 -1.10 23.19
CA ALA A 144 5.86 0.35 23.04
C ALA A 144 4.56 0.67 22.28
N PHE A 145 4.25 -0.06 21.19
CA PHE A 145 2.96 0.10 20.50
C PHE A 145 1.77 -0.21 21.41
N GLU A 146 1.83 -1.27 22.22
CA GLU A 146 0.77 -1.56 23.19
C GLU A 146 0.57 -0.40 24.17
N ALA A 147 1.66 0.08 24.78
CA ALA A 147 1.63 1.15 25.76
C ALA A 147 1.04 2.44 25.17
N ASP A 148 1.53 2.85 24.00
CA ASP A 148 1.07 4.05 23.30
C ASP A 148 -0.41 3.94 22.89
N GLY A 149 -0.84 2.80 22.37
CA GLY A 149 -2.23 2.58 21.99
C GLY A 149 -3.18 2.65 23.18
N ARG A 150 -2.78 2.05 24.32
CA ARG A 150 -3.55 2.11 25.56
C ARG A 150 -3.63 3.53 26.11
N GLN A 151 -2.52 4.27 26.10
CA GLN A 151 -2.49 5.65 26.55
C GLN A 151 -3.33 6.56 25.64
N ALA A 152 -3.23 6.41 24.32
CA ALA A 152 -4.05 7.16 23.36
C ALA A 152 -5.55 6.90 23.58
N LEU A 153 -5.93 5.64 23.80
CA LEU A 153 -7.32 5.28 24.08
C LEU A 153 -7.83 5.88 25.39
N GLN A 154 -7.03 5.82 26.46
CA GLN A 154 -7.39 6.41 27.76
C GLN A 154 -7.55 7.94 27.68
N ASN A 155 -6.72 8.60 26.87
CA ASN A 155 -6.76 10.04 26.68
C ASN A 155 -7.79 10.50 25.64
N GLY A 156 -8.51 9.56 25.00
CA GLY A 156 -9.47 9.86 23.94
C GLY A 156 -8.82 10.42 22.66
N TYR A 157 -7.53 10.15 22.43
CA TYR A 157 -6.80 10.61 21.26
C TYR A 157 -7.02 9.66 20.08
N ALA A 158 -8.05 9.94 19.28
CA ALA A 158 -8.48 9.07 18.18
C ALA A 158 -7.37 8.78 17.16
N ASP A 159 -6.63 9.81 16.74
CA ASP A 159 -5.58 9.66 15.73
C ASP A 159 -4.44 8.75 16.22
N GLY A 160 -4.06 8.87 17.50
CA GLY A 160 -3.06 7.99 18.11
C GLY A 160 -3.53 6.53 18.19
N VAL A 161 -4.81 6.29 18.50
CA VAL A 161 -5.39 4.94 18.46
C VAL A 161 -5.38 4.39 17.04
N THR A 162 -5.80 5.18 16.05
CA THR A 162 -5.83 4.77 14.65
C THR A 162 -4.43 4.49 14.10
N GLU A 163 -3.43 5.29 14.46
CA GLU A 163 -2.04 5.07 14.06
C GLU A 163 -1.52 3.73 14.60
N VAL A 164 -1.60 3.51 15.90
CA VAL A 164 -1.11 2.28 16.53
C VAL A 164 -1.84 1.04 16.00
N LEU A 165 -3.16 1.12 15.81
CA LEU A 165 -3.93 0.02 15.20
C LEU A 165 -3.52 -0.23 13.75
N THR A 166 -3.21 0.81 12.98
CA THR A 166 -2.73 0.67 11.61
C THR A 166 -1.37 -0.03 11.59
N LEU A 167 -0.45 0.34 12.48
CA LEU A 167 0.87 -0.30 12.60
C LEU A 167 0.77 -1.76 13.03
N LEU A 168 -0.01 -2.07 14.08
CA LEU A 168 -0.21 -3.45 14.52
C LEU A 168 -0.93 -4.29 13.45
N ALA A 169 -1.91 -3.72 12.75
CA ALA A 169 -2.57 -4.38 11.64
C ALA A 169 -1.58 -4.72 10.51
N GLU A 170 -0.66 -3.81 10.20
CA GLU A 170 0.38 -4.03 9.19
C GLU A 170 1.30 -5.20 9.57
N VAL A 171 1.82 -5.21 10.80
CA VAL A 171 2.68 -6.30 11.30
C VAL A 171 1.95 -7.65 11.30
N LEU A 172 0.67 -7.65 11.68
CA LEU A 172 -0.15 -8.86 11.71
C LEU A 172 -0.64 -9.31 10.31
N GLY A 173 -0.45 -8.48 9.27
CA GLY A 173 -1.01 -8.72 7.93
C GLY A 173 -2.54 -8.61 7.89
N TYR A 174 -3.14 -7.83 8.78
CA TYR A 174 -4.56 -7.55 8.77
C TYR A 174 -4.89 -6.54 7.68
N ALA A 175 -5.96 -6.81 6.93
CA ALA A 175 -6.47 -5.89 5.92
C ALA A 175 -7.59 -5.01 6.49
N LYS A 176 -7.79 -3.85 5.88
CA LYS A 176 -9.02 -3.09 6.08
C LYS A 176 -10.22 -3.91 5.62
N ALA A 177 -11.29 -3.84 6.40
CA ALA A 177 -12.55 -4.51 6.09
C ALA A 177 -13.01 -4.24 4.64
N PRO A 178 -13.46 -5.26 3.89
CA PRO A 178 -14.14 -5.03 2.62
C PRO A 178 -15.53 -4.43 2.88
N LYS A 179 -16.17 -3.91 1.82
CA LYS A 179 -17.45 -3.16 1.92
C LYS A 179 -18.53 -3.85 2.78
N ALA A 180 -18.60 -5.18 2.77
CA ALA A 180 -19.57 -5.94 3.56
C ALA A 180 -19.41 -5.78 5.09
N PHE A 181 -18.20 -5.45 5.56
CA PHE A 181 -17.88 -5.23 6.98
C PHE A 181 -17.62 -3.76 7.30
N GLN A 182 -17.69 -2.85 6.32
CA GLN A 182 -17.47 -1.42 6.52
C GLN A 182 -18.72 -0.75 7.08
N ILE A 183 -18.53 0.13 8.07
CA ILE A 183 -19.58 0.90 8.71
C ILE A 183 -19.11 2.36 8.83
N PRO A 184 -20.00 3.35 8.64
CA PRO A 184 -19.65 4.75 8.81
C PRO A 184 -18.99 5.03 10.17
N HIS A 185 -17.97 5.88 10.18
CA HIS A 185 -17.24 6.32 11.37
C HIS A 185 -16.59 5.20 12.20
N HIS A 186 -16.36 4.03 11.59
CA HIS A 186 -15.62 2.94 12.21
C HIS A 186 -14.40 2.60 11.37
N HIS A 187 -13.29 2.33 12.05
CA HIS A 187 -12.19 1.61 11.45
C HIS A 187 -12.27 0.14 11.83
N VAL A 188 -12.19 -0.72 10.82
CA VAL A 188 -12.31 -2.17 10.97
C VAL A 188 -11.14 -2.83 10.24
N TRP A 189 -10.39 -3.63 10.99
CA TRP A 189 -9.25 -4.42 10.49
C TRP A 189 -9.42 -5.88 10.87
N GLY A 190 -8.81 -6.78 10.11
CA GLY A 190 -8.79 -8.18 10.46
C GLY A 190 -8.04 -9.03 9.46
N ALA A 191 -7.69 -10.23 9.88
CA ALA A 191 -7.05 -11.22 9.01
C ALA A 191 -8.06 -11.72 7.96
N MET A 192 -7.66 -11.69 6.70
CA MET A 192 -8.50 -12.17 5.59
C MET A 192 -8.18 -13.63 5.33
N VAL A 193 -9.19 -14.49 5.40
CA VAL A 193 -9.10 -15.89 4.98
C VAL A 193 -9.72 -15.98 3.59
N LYS A 194 -8.87 -16.17 2.58
CA LYS A 194 -9.32 -16.40 1.21
C LYS A 194 -9.74 -17.86 1.08
N ASN A 195 -11.04 -18.10 1.02
CA ASN A 195 -11.58 -19.38 0.57
C ASN A 195 -11.73 -19.36 -0.96
N GLU A 196 -11.61 -20.52 -1.61
CA GLU A 196 -11.88 -20.66 -3.04
C GLU A 196 -13.37 -20.42 -3.29
N GLY A 197 -13.75 -19.20 -3.69
CA GLY A 197 -15.14 -18.84 -3.99
C GLY A 197 -15.47 -17.37 -3.72
N ILE A 198 -16.77 -17.08 -3.60
CA ILE A 198 -17.32 -15.76 -3.26
C ILE A 198 -17.30 -15.54 -1.73
N GLU A 199 -17.09 -16.59 -0.95
CA GLU A 199 -17.05 -16.52 0.50
C GLU A 199 -15.80 -15.76 0.97
N ILE A 200 -16.03 -14.61 1.57
CA ILE A 200 -15.00 -13.88 2.32
C ILE A 200 -15.18 -14.21 3.79
N GLN A 201 -14.14 -14.76 4.41
CA GLN A 201 -14.03 -14.91 5.85
C GLN A 201 -13.01 -13.93 6.39
N MET A 202 -13.35 -13.25 7.49
CA MET A 202 -12.49 -12.24 8.12
C MET A 202 -12.44 -12.49 9.62
N GLY A 203 -11.23 -12.66 10.15
CA GLY A 203 -11.00 -12.66 11.58
C GLY A 203 -9.61 -13.12 12.01
N PRO A 204 -9.22 -12.84 13.25
CA PRO A 204 -9.96 -12.01 14.22
C PRO A 204 -10.10 -10.55 13.75
N ILE A 205 -11.16 -9.88 14.20
CA ILE A 205 -11.56 -8.53 13.75
C ILE A 205 -11.36 -7.54 14.89
N VAL A 206 -10.72 -6.41 14.58
CA VAL A 206 -10.57 -5.26 15.47
C VAL A 206 -11.41 -4.11 14.96
N LEU A 207 -12.14 -3.46 15.87
CA LEU A 207 -13.10 -2.42 15.58
C LEU A 207 -12.84 -1.21 16.46
N PHE A 208 -12.65 -0.06 15.84
CA PHE A 208 -12.50 1.21 16.55
C PHE A 208 -13.58 2.19 16.09
N SER A 209 -14.39 2.66 17.04
CA SER A 209 -15.41 3.68 16.80
C SER A 209 -14.82 5.07 16.96
N LEU A 210 -14.86 5.89 15.91
CA LEU A 210 -14.40 7.29 15.98
C LEU A 210 -15.35 8.19 16.77
N VAL A 211 -16.63 7.81 16.86
CA VAL A 211 -17.66 8.60 17.55
C VAL A 211 -17.64 8.36 19.04
N HIS A 212 -17.54 7.10 19.45
CA HIS A 212 -17.62 6.70 20.86
C HIS A 212 -16.23 6.44 21.49
N LEU A 213 -15.17 6.47 20.68
CA LEU A 213 -13.79 6.15 21.09
C LEU A 213 -13.69 4.79 21.78
N THR A 214 -14.54 3.84 21.35
CA THR A 214 -14.56 2.48 21.87
C THR A 214 -13.77 1.55 20.96
N LEU A 215 -12.92 0.73 21.55
CA LEU A 215 -12.16 -0.31 20.89
C LEU A 215 -12.74 -1.69 21.26
N ARG A 216 -13.02 -2.52 20.26
CA ARG A 216 -13.58 -3.86 20.43
C ARG A 216 -12.86 -4.87 19.55
N MET A 217 -12.86 -6.13 19.96
CA MET A 217 -12.32 -7.23 19.17
C MET A 217 -13.28 -8.42 19.17
N VAL A 218 -13.49 -8.99 17.98
CA VAL A 218 -14.17 -10.27 17.77
C VAL A 218 -13.11 -11.28 17.37
N LYS A 219 -12.84 -12.27 18.22
CA LYS A 219 -11.78 -13.27 18.01
C LYS A 219 -12.17 -14.28 16.95
N GLN A 220 -13.45 -14.64 16.88
CA GLN A 220 -13.92 -15.64 15.92
C GLN A 220 -14.00 -15.06 14.50
N PRO A 221 -13.50 -15.78 13.47
CA PRO A 221 -13.70 -15.39 12.08
C PRO A 221 -15.18 -15.36 11.70
N ILE A 222 -15.57 -14.33 10.94
CA ILE A 222 -16.93 -14.14 10.46
C ILE A 222 -16.93 -14.32 8.95
N SER A 223 -17.84 -15.18 8.47
CA SER A 223 -18.12 -15.37 7.06
C SER A 223 -19.16 -14.38 6.56
N THR A 224 -18.97 -13.88 5.35
CA THR A 224 -19.98 -13.08 4.61
C THR A 224 -21.24 -13.87 4.26
N LEU A 225 -21.21 -15.21 4.33
CA LEU A 225 -22.37 -16.07 4.07
C LEU A 225 -23.15 -16.41 5.35
N ASP A 226 -22.53 -16.27 6.52
CA ASP A 226 -23.19 -16.50 7.80
C ASP A 226 -23.96 -15.25 8.24
N LYS A 227 -25.26 -15.23 7.91
CA LYS A 227 -26.16 -14.12 8.27
C LYS A 227 -26.28 -13.94 9.79
N ALA A 228 -26.22 -15.02 10.57
CA ALA A 228 -26.34 -14.93 12.02
C ALA A 228 -25.09 -14.30 12.63
N ALA A 229 -23.91 -14.72 12.20
CA ALA A 229 -22.64 -14.13 12.61
C ALA A 229 -22.52 -12.66 12.17
N LEU A 230 -22.94 -12.32 10.94
CA LEU A 230 -22.98 -10.92 10.49
C LEU A 230 -23.95 -10.06 11.30
N THR A 231 -25.12 -10.60 11.66
CA THR A 231 -26.08 -9.87 12.50
C THR A 231 -25.50 -9.62 13.90
N ARG A 232 -24.88 -10.65 14.50
CA ARG A 232 -24.17 -10.50 15.78
C ARG A 232 -23.03 -9.48 15.68
N PHE A 233 -22.25 -9.53 14.60
CA PHE A 233 -21.18 -8.56 14.35
C PHE A 233 -21.71 -7.12 14.31
N GLN A 234 -22.82 -6.89 13.61
CA GLN A 234 -23.48 -5.58 13.59
C GLN A 234 -23.97 -5.14 14.97
N GLN A 235 -24.52 -6.06 15.77
CA GLN A 235 -24.92 -5.77 17.16
C GLN A 235 -23.70 -5.38 18.03
N VAL A 236 -22.58 -6.09 17.90
CA VAL A 236 -21.33 -5.76 18.61
C VAL A 236 -20.83 -4.37 18.21
N ILE A 237 -20.96 -3.98 16.93
CA ILE A 237 -20.55 -2.64 16.49
C ILE A 237 -21.44 -1.57 17.11
N ARG A 238 -22.76 -1.78 17.11
CA ARG A 238 -23.73 -0.85 17.70
C ARG A 238 -23.67 -0.78 19.23
N GLY A 239 -22.92 -1.68 19.87
CA GLY A 239 -22.89 -1.81 21.33
C GLY A 239 -24.12 -2.49 21.91
N GLU A 240 -24.91 -3.16 21.07
CA GLU A 240 -26.09 -3.96 21.46
C GLU A 240 -25.69 -5.37 21.93
N ALA A 241 -24.46 -5.80 21.63
CA ALA A 241 -23.89 -7.07 22.09
C ALA A 241 -22.45 -6.88 22.57
N GLN A 242 -22.02 -7.74 23.50
CA GLN A 242 -20.67 -7.73 24.05
C GLN A 242 -19.66 -8.34 23.06
N ALA A 243 -18.53 -7.67 22.86
CA ALA A 243 -17.39 -8.21 22.11
C ALA A 243 -16.60 -9.24 22.95
N ASP A 244 -15.72 -10.01 22.29
CA ASP A 244 -14.85 -10.97 22.99
C ASP A 244 -13.79 -10.26 23.84
N LEU A 245 -13.33 -9.08 23.40
CA LEU A 245 -12.49 -8.16 24.17
C LEU A 245 -12.91 -6.71 23.91
N GLU A 246 -12.72 -5.86 24.91
CA GLU A 246 -13.03 -4.43 24.83
C GLU A 246 -11.93 -3.58 25.45
N GLY A 247 -11.82 -2.34 24.97
CA GLY A 247 -10.95 -1.32 25.52
C GLY A 247 -9.46 -1.69 25.43
N PRO A 248 -8.66 -1.34 26.47
CA PRO A 248 -7.21 -1.56 26.48
C PRO A 248 -6.79 -3.03 26.29
N ALA A 249 -7.63 -3.99 26.66
CA ALA A 249 -7.34 -5.42 26.53
C ALA A 249 -7.15 -5.86 25.06
N VAL A 250 -7.71 -5.11 24.11
CA VAL A 250 -7.52 -5.37 22.67
C VAL A 250 -6.06 -5.16 22.27
N PHE A 251 -5.38 -4.12 22.77
CA PHE A 251 -3.96 -3.89 22.48
C PHE A 251 -3.08 -5.00 23.03
N THR A 252 -3.34 -5.45 24.25
CA THR A 252 -2.61 -6.58 24.84
C THR A 252 -2.75 -7.84 23.98
N ALA A 253 -3.97 -8.15 23.51
CA ALA A 253 -4.21 -9.28 22.62
C ALA A 253 -3.52 -9.14 21.25
N LEU A 254 -3.44 -7.92 20.69
CA LEU A 254 -2.73 -7.69 19.42
C LEU A 254 -1.21 -7.85 19.58
N LYS A 255 -0.62 -7.31 20.66
CA LYS A 255 0.79 -7.55 20.99
C LYS A 255 1.08 -9.03 21.10
N GLU A 256 0.29 -9.76 21.89
CA GLU A 256 0.48 -11.20 22.08
C GLU A 256 0.43 -11.96 20.75
N GLN A 257 -0.46 -11.57 19.83
CA GLN A 257 -0.50 -12.16 18.50
C GLN A 257 0.75 -11.84 17.67
N VAL A 258 1.27 -10.60 17.72
CA VAL A 258 2.51 -10.24 17.02
C VAL A 258 3.69 -11.06 17.55
N LEU A 259 3.81 -11.17 18.87
CA LEU A 259 4.92 -11.91 19.51
C LEU A 259 4.80 -13.43 19.34
N ALA A 260 3.59 -13.95 19.16
CA ALA A 260 3.34 -15.36 18.88
C ALA A 260 3.58 -15.73 17.41
N GLN A 261 3.55 -14.75 16.48
CA GLN A 261 3.98 -15.01 15.11
C GLN A 261 5.50 -15.28 15.12
N LYS A 262 5.94 -16.38 14.49
CA LYS A 262 7.36 -16.50 14.12
C LYS A 262 7.71 -15.25 13.32
N PRO A 263 8.85 -14.57 13.59
CA PRO A 263 9.20 -13.34 12.90
C PRO A 263 9.07 -13.59 11.41
N ARG A 264 8.04 -13.01 10.80
CA ARG A 264 7.98 -12.93 9.35
C ARG A 264 9.10 -11.98 9.03
N ILE A 265 10.18 -12.50 8.47
CA ILE A 265 11.15 -11.65 7.80
C ILE A 265 10.32 -10.97 6.71
N ILE A 266 9.95 -9.71 6.93
CA ILE A 266 9.28 -8.88 5.93
C ILE A 266 10.41 -8.55 4.95
N ASN A 267 10.57 -9.44 3.95
CA ASN A 267 11.68 -9.61 3.02
C ASN A 267 12.95 -10.31 3.57
N PRO A 268 13.18 -11.60 3.26
CA PRO A 268 14.55 -12.11 3.30
C PRO A 268 15.34 -11.30 2.27
N LYS A 269 16.38 -10.60 2.72
CA LYS A 269 17.49 -10.26 1.83
C LYS A 269 17.86 -11.55 1.12
N ALA A 270 17.68 -11.58 -0.20
CA ALA A 270 18.26 -12.63 -1.01
C ALA A 270 19.79 -12.48 -0.87
N GLU A 271 20.40 -13.38 -0.11
CA GLU A 271 21.81 -13.74 -0.33
C GLU A 271 21.94 -14.48 -1.66
#